data_AF-A0A1S9AZG0-F1
#
_entry.id   AF-A0A1S9AZG0-F1
#
_cell.length_a   1.000
_cell.length_b   1.000
_cell.length_c   1.000
_cell.angle_alpha   90.00
_cell.angle_beta   90.00
_cell.angle_gamma   90.00
#
_symmetry.space_group_name_H-M   'P 1'
#
loop_
_entity.id
_entity.type
_entity.pdbx_description
1 polymer ?
#
loop_
_entity_poly.entity_id
_entity_poly.type
_entity_poly.pdbx_seq_one_letter_code
_entity_poly.pdbx_strand_id
1 'polypeptide(L)'
;MELGASDFNSFIVRVDGLRNWQLEKSEFGNSLVIENLAPEEDIRKGLKAYIGKMLDYGVGGRDIHFVVSSGALAAPGTQKIIQELKALNYVVISVTAEREGALGLRAAVPAAYADKAFLADMGSGNTKLAWLEQGTVKSIETYGSKFYVKNTEPATVATEV
;
A
#
# COMPACT_ATOMS: atom_id res chain seq x y z
N MET A 1 -6.47 -1.44 5.57
CA MET A 1 -6.24 -0.02 5.21
C MET A 1 -4.88 0.11 4.59
N GLU A 2 -4.76 0.93 3.56
CA GLU A 2 -3.53 1.17 2.82
C GLU A 2 -3.11 2.65 2.96
N LEU A 3 -1.83 2.85 3.27
CA LEU A 3 -1.19 4.15 3.34
C LEU A 3 -0.20 4.27 2.19
N GLY A 4 -0.58 5.11 1.22
CA GLY A 4 0.21 5.45 0.05
C GLY A 4 1.02 6.72 0.28
N ALA A 5 1.96 7.00 -0.62
CA ALA A 5 2.71 8.26 -0.59
C ALA A 5 1.82 9.50 -0.82
N SER A 6 0.61 9.32 -1.35
CA SER A 6 -0.32 10.41 -1.69
C SER A 6 -1.77 10.10 -1.37
N ASP A 7 -2.06 8.94 -0.78
CA ASP A 7 -3.44 8.44 -0.67
C ASP A 7 -3.60 7.65 0.63
N PHE A 8 -4.82 7.64 1.15
CA PHE A 8 -5.20 6.82 2.29
C PHE A 8 -6.46 6.05 1.94
N ASN A 9 -6.30 4.74 1.74
CA ASN A 9 -7.33 3.89 1.16
C ASN A 9 -7.84 2.85 2.16
N SER A 10 -9.12 2.55 2.04
CA SER A 10 -9.85 1.68 2.93
C SER A 10 -10.52 0.59 2.12
N PHE A 11 -10.24 -0.67 2.47
CA PHE A 11 -10.82 -1.84 1.82
C PHE A 11 -11.38 -2.75 2.90
N ILE A 12 -12.60 -3.22 2.71
CA ILE A 12 -13.20 -4.29 3.50
C ILE A 12 -13.33 -5.49 2.56
N VAL A 13 -12.74 -6.61 2.98
CA VAL A 13 -12.77 -7.86 2.24
C VAL A 13 -13.38 -8.94 3.11
N ARG A 14 -14.15 -9.84 2.48
CA ARG A 14 -14.52 -11.12 3.08
C ARG A 14 -13.51 -12.16 2.64
N VAL A 15 -13.04 -12.97 3.58
CA VAL A 15 -12.08 -14.06 3.32
C VAL A 15 -12.70 -15.37 3.77
N ASP A 16 -12.69 -16.39 2.91
CA ASP A 16 -13.19 -17.72 3.24
C ASP A 16 -12.11 -18.61 3.90
N GLY A 17 -12.47 -19.82 4.30
CA GLY A 17 -11.53 -20.77 4.93
C GLY A 17 -10.38 -21.23 4.03
N LEU A 18 -10.49 -21.03 2.71
CA LEU A 18 -9.45 -21.33 1.72
C LEU A 18 -8.61 -20.10 1.36
N ARG A 19 -8.87 -18.96 2.00
CA ARG A 19 -8.23 -17.67 1.75
C ARG A 19 -8.55 -17.07 0.38
N ASN A 20 -9.65 -17.49 -0.25
CA ASN A 20 -10.23 -16.70 -1.32
C ASN A 20 -10.82 -15.44 -0.70
N TRP A 21 -10.76 -14.33 -1.44
CA TRP A 21 -11.23 -13.05 -0.95
C TRP A 21 -12.21 -12.40 -1.93
N GLN A 22 -13.17 -11.65 -1.38
CA GLN A 22 -14.10 -10.82 -2.12
C GLN A 22 -14.05 -9.40 -1.56
N LEU A 23 -13.97 -8.40 -2.45
CA LEU A 23 -14.11 -7.01 -2.06
C LEU A 23 -15.57 -6.71 -1.71
N GLU A 24 -15.80 -6.26 -0.48
CA GLU A 24 -17.13 -5.90 0.04
C GLU A 24 -17.36 -4.39 -0.01
N LYS A 25 -16.32 -3.61 0.30
CA LYS A 25 -16.36 -2.15 0.27
C LYS A 25 -14.99 -1.57 -0.02
N SER A 26 -14.94 -0.50 -0.80
CA SER A 26 -13.76 0.33 -0.98
C SER A 26 -14.11 1.81 -0.72
N GLU A 27 -13.21 2.51 -0.04
CA GLU A 27 -13.24 3.97 0.11
C GLU A 27 -11.85 4.50 -0.25
N PHE A 28 -11.81 5.43 -1.20
CA PHE A 28 -10.59 6.12 -1.62
C PHE A 28 -10.63 7.52 -1.02
N GLY A 29 -9.64 7.83 -0.19
CA GLY A 29 -9.52 9.11 0.49
C GLY A 29 -8.32 9.90 0.01
N ASN A 30 -8.45 11.22 -0.01
CA ASN A 30 -7.29 12.10 -0.14
C ASN A 30 -6.36 11.91 1.06
N SER A 31 -5.05 12.02 0.83
CA SER A 31 -4.06 11.63 1.81
C SER A 31 -4.24 12.32 3.18
N LEU A 32 -4.31 11.49 4.23
CA LEU A 32 -3.91 11.93 5.58
C LEU A 32 -2.46 12.44 5.60
N VAL A 33 -1.66 12.17 4.55
CA VAL A 33 -0.32 12.74 4.35
C VAL A 33 -0.34 14.19 3.85
N ILE A 34 -1.42 14.64 3.22
CA ILE A 34 -1.63 16.07 2.90
C ILE A 34 -2.20 16.76 4.16
N GLU A 35 -3.07 16.05 4.91
CA GLU A 35 -3.49 16.46 6.25
C GLU A 35 -2.36 16.38 7.30
N ASN A 36 -1.18 15.82 7.01
CA ASN A 36 -0.02 15.78 7.93
C ASN A 36 0.66 17.15 8.13
N LEU A 37 0.18 18.19 7.46
CA LEU A 37 0.43 19.58 7.83
C LEU A 37 -0.44 20.02 9.03
N ALA A 38 -1.44 19.23 9.41
CA ALA A 38 -2.30 19.48 10.56
C ALA A 38 -1.69 18.92 11.87
N PRO A 39 -2.12 19.44 13.04
CA PRO A 39 -1.75 18.91 14.35
C PRO A 39 -2.05 17.41 14.53
N GLU A 40 -1.34 16.76 15.44
CA GLU A 40 -1.50 15.32 15.78
C GLU A 40 -2.95 14.95 16.15
N GLU A 41 -3.67 15.88 16.79
CA GLU A 41 -5.07 15.69 17.17
C GLU A 41 -5.99 15.46 15.96
N ASP A 42 -5.77 16.21 14.88
CA ASP A 42 -6.57 16.09 13.66
C ASP A 42 -6.30 14.76 12.95
N ILE A 43 -5.03 14.32 12.90
CA ILE A 43 -4.65 13.01 12.38
C ILE A 43 -5.35 11.90 13.16
N ARG A 44 -5.31 11.96 14.49
CA ARG A 44 -5.96 10.97 15.36
C ARG A 44 -7.47 10.95 15.15
N LYS A 45 -8.11 12.11 15.02
CA LYS A 45 -9.54 12.23 14.78
C LYS A 45 -9.93 11.64 13.42
N GLY A 46 -9.17 11.95 12.36
CA GLY A 46 -9.34 11.37 11.03
C GLY A 46 -9.22 9.84 11.05
N LEU A 47 -8.15 9.32 11.64
CA LEU A 47 -7.94 7.87 11.78
C LEU A 47 -9.09 7.18 12.51
N LYS A 48 -9.54 7.73 13.65
CA LYS A 48 -10.68 7.20 14.41
C LYS A 48 -11.98 7.20 13.60
N ALA A 49 -12.21 8.22 12.77
CA ALA A 49 -13.39 8.27 11.91
C ALA A 49 -13.38 7.15 10.86
N TYR A 50 -12.23 6.89 10.22
CA TYR A 50 -12.10 5.79 9.27
C TYR A 50 -12.26 4.41 9.93
N ILE A 51 -11.64 4.20 11.08
CA ILE A 51 -11.80 2.99 11.88
C ILE A 51 -13.27 2.79 12.26
N GLY A 52 -13.93 3.85 12.73
CA GLY A 52 -15.35 3.83 13.11
C GLY A 52 -16.23 3.30 11.98
N LYS A 53 -16.04 3.80 10.75
CA LYS A 53 -16.77 3.29 9.56
C LYS A 53 -16.56 1.80 9.30
N MET A 54 -15.37 1.26 9.57
CA MET A 54 -15.09 -0.18 9.43
C MET A 54 -15.78 -1.00 10.52
N LEU A 55 -15.75 -0.50 11.76
CA LEU A 55 -16.46 -1.12 12.88
C LEU A 55 -17.98 -1.12 12.66
N ASP A 56 -18.53 -0.02 12.17
CA ASP A 56 -19.96 0.12 11.84
C ASP A 56 -20.40 -0.84 10.73
N TYR A 57 -19.49 -1.18 9.81
CA TYR A 57 -19.72 -2.22 8.80
C TYR A 57 -19.70 -3.64 9.39
N GLY A 58 -19.14 -3.83 10.59
CA GLY A 58 -19.04 -5.11 11.28
C GLY A 58 -17.66 -5.77 11.21
N VAL A 59 -16.61 -5.04 10.81
CA VAL A 59 -15.23 -5.55 10.88
C VAL A 59 -14.79 -5.62 12.34
N GLY A 60 -14.25 -6.76 12.78
CA GLY A 60 -13.67 -6.88 14.11
C GLY A 60 -12.47 -5.94 14.26
N GLY A 61 -12.35 -5.23 15.39
CA GLY A 61 -11.24 -4.28 15.58
C GLY A 61 -9.84 -4.90 15.46
N ARG A 62 -9.71 -6.21 15.75
CA ARG A 62 -8.47 -6.99 15.57
C ARG A 62 -8.17 -7.33 14.11
N ASP A 63 -9.17 -7.27 13.25
CA ASP A 63 -9.09 -7.56 11.82
C ASP A 63 -8.82 -6.28 10.99
N ILE A 64 -8.65 -5.13 11.65
CA ILE A 64 -8.25 -3.87 11.01
C ILE A 64 -6.72 -3.79 10.97
N HIS A 65 -6.18 -3.99 9.77
CA HIS A 65 -4.74 -3.95 9.52
C HIS A 65 -4.39 -2.69 8.73
N PHE A 66 -3.30 -2.02 9.12
CA PHE A 66 -2.74 -0.88 8.39
C PHE A 66 -1.52 -1.35 7.61
N VAL A 67 -1.53 -1.17 6.30
CA VAL A 67 -0.44 -1.56 5.40
C VAL A 67 0.18 -0.30 4.84
N VAL A 68 1.48 -0.13 5.02
CA VAL A 68 2.24 1.02 4.53
C VAL A 68 3.10 0.56 3.36
N SER A 69 2.87 1.15 2.19
CA SER A 69 3.62 0.86 0.97
C SER A 69 5.08 1.33 1.08
N SER A 70 5.96 0.73 0.27
CA SER A 70 7.39 1.09 0.30
C SER A 70 7.63 2.55 -0.09
N GLY A 71 6.84 3.06 -1.03
CA GLY A 71 6.87 4.47 -1.43
C GLY A 71 6.41 5.42 -0.33
N ALA A 72 5.46 5.01 0.51
CA ALA A 72 4.96 5.84 1.61
C ALA A 72 5.96 5.95 2.77
N LEU A 73 6.74 4.90 3.04
CA LEU A 73 7.76 4.91 4.11
C LEU A 73 8.83 6.00 3.90
N ALA A 74 9.13 6.32 2.64
CA ALA A 74 10.09 7.35 2.26
C ALA A 74 9.55 8.79 2.44
N ALA A 75 8.24 8.97 2.66
CA ALA A 75 7.63 10.29 2.81
C ALA A 75 7.65 10.75 4.29
N PRO A 76 8.13 11.97 4.60
CA PRO A 76 8.24 12.46 5.99
C PRO A 76 6.94 12.44 6.79
N GLY A 77 5.80 12.76 6.15
CA GLY A 77 4.51 12.77 6.83
C GLY A 77 4.08 11.39 7.33
N THR A 78 4.35 10.33 6.56
CA THR A 78 3.90 8.96 6.89
C THR A 78 4.41 8.49 8.25
N GLN A 79 5.60 8.92 8.67
CA GLN A 79 6.18 8.53 9.96
C GLN A 79 5.33 8.97 11.16
N LYS A 80 4.72 10.17 11.10
CA LYS A 80 3.81 10.66 12.15
C LYS A 80 2.55 9.80 12.26
N ILE A 81 1.96 9.44 11.11
CA ILE A 81 0.77 8.57 11.07
C ILE A 81 1.09 7.18 11.65
N ILE A 82 2.25 6.62 11.30
CA ILE A 82 2.70 5.33 11.85
C ILE A 82 2.83 5.39 13.37
N GLN A 83 3.38 6.49 13.91
CA GLN A 83 3.52 6.69 15.35
C GLN A 83 2.15 6.77 16.04
N GLU A 84 1.21 7.55 15.51
CA GLU A 84 -0.14 7.66 16.07
C GLU A 84 -0.90 6.33 16.01
N LEU A 85 -0.81 5.59 14.90
CA LEU A 85 -1.44 4.27 14.77
C LEU A 85 -0.90 3.27 15.80
N LYS A 86 0.41 3.27 16.03
CA LYS A 86 1.06 2.45 17.06
C LYS A 86 0.63 2.88 18.47
N ALA A 87 0.54 4.18 18.73
CA ALA A 87 0.06 4.72 20.01
C ALA A 87 -1.40 4.32 20.31
N LEU A 88 -2.21 4.10 19.27
CA LEU A 88 -3.57 3.55 19.35
C LEU A 88 -3.63 2.02 19.45
N ASN A 89 -2.48 1.33 19.56
CA ASN A 89 -2.34 -0.13 19.60
C ASN A 89 -2.80 -0.86 18.33
N TYR A 90 -2.78 -0.19 17.17
CA TYR A 90 -3.05 -0.86 15.90
C TYR A 90 -1.82 -1.55 15.31
N VAL A 91 -2.06 -2.62 14.57
CA VAL A 91 -1.03 -3.33 13.81
C VAL A 91 -0.73 -2.55 12.54
N VAL A 92 0.52 -2.07 12.45
CA VAL A 92 1.05 -1.39 11.26
C VAL A 92 2.07 -2.29 10.58
N ILE A 93 1.77 -2.69 9.36
CA ILE A 93 2.56 -3.58 8.51
C ILE A 93 3.28 -2.73 7.46
N SER A 94 4.59 -2.58 7.63
CA SER A 94 5.44 -1.98 6.62
C SER A 94 5.81 -3.02 5.57
N VAL A 95 5.65 -2.67 4.28
CA VAL A 95 5.92 -3.59 3.17
C VAL A 95 7.13 -3.09 2.38
N THR A 96 8.10 -3.97 2.14
CA THR A 96 9.24 -3.69 1.25
C THR A 96 8.77 -3.71 -0.21
N ALA A 97 9.49 -3.05 -1.12
CA ALA A 97 9.12 -3.04 -2.53
C ALA A 97 9.05 -4.46 -3.12
N GLU A 98 10.02 -5.32 -2.75
CA GLU A 98 10.04 -6.73 -3.13
C GLU A 98 8.74 -7.44 -2.70
N ARG A 99 8.34 -7.26 -1.45
CA ARG A 99 7.14 -7.90 -0.89
C ARG A 99 5.86 -7.34 -1.50
N GLU A 100 5.82 -6.06 -1.82
CA GLU A 100 4.70 -5.40 -2.49
C GLU A 100 4.49 -6.01 -3.88
N GLY A 101 5.56 -6.11 -4.69
CA GLY A 101 5.50 -6.79 -5.99
C GLY A 101 5.06 -8.25 -5.88
N ALA A 102 5.55 -8.99 -4.87
CA ALA A 102 5.15 -10.38 -4.65
C ALA A 102 3.67 -10.54 -4.24
N LEU A 103 3.15 -9.63 -3.40
CA LEU A 103 1.74 -9.61 -3.03
C LEU A 103 0.86 -9.21 -4.22
N GLY A 104 1.27 -8.19 -4.99
CA GLY A 104 0.59 -7.75 -6.20
C GLY A 104 0.51 -8.84 -7.26
N LEU A 105 1.60 -9.57 -7.49
CA LEU A 105 1.64 -10.67 -8.46
C LEU A 105 0.63 -11.74 -8.09
N ARG A 106 0.60 -12.15 -6.81
CA ARG A 106 -0.33 -13.15 -6.30
C ARG A 106 -1.78 -12.70 -6.32
N ALA A 107 -2.03 -11.40 -6.16
CA ALA A 107 -3.38 -10.85 -6.14
C ALA A 107 -3.95 -10.62 -7.54
N ALA A 108 -3.11 -10.20 -8.50
CA ALA A 108 -3.55 -9.78 -9.82
C ALA A 108 -3.41 -10.86 -10.90
N VAL A 109 -2.44 -11.77 -10.78
CA VAL A 109 -2.19 -12.81 -11.80
C VAL A 109 -2.89 -14.11 -11.40
N PRO A 110 -3.86 -14.60 -12.18
CA PRO A 110 -4.48 -15.89 -11.90
C PRO A 110 -3.44 -17.02 -11.98
N ALA A 111 -3.59 -18.04 -11.14
CA ALA A 111 -2.63 -19.14 -11.03
C ALA A 111 -2.30 -19.82 -12.38
N ALA A 112 -3.27 -19.92 -13.29
CA ALA A 112 -3.10 -20.49 -14.63
C ALA A 112 -2.19 -19.66 -15.58
N TYR A 113 -1.81 -18.45 -15.19
CA TYR A 113 -0.93 -17.56 -15.95
C TYR A 113 0.38 -17.23 -15.22
N ALA A 114 0.59 -17.79 -14.03
CA ALA A 114 1.66 -17.34 -13.14
C ALA A 114 3.07 -17.54 -13.73
N ASP A 115 3.26 -18.51 -14.63
CA ASP A 115 4.53 -18.83 -15.31
C ASP A 115 4.73 -18.12 -16.65
N LYS A 116 3.76 -17.32 -17.12
CA LYS A 116 3.77 -16.65 -18.43
C LYS A 116 3.31 -15.19 -18.38
N ALA A 117 3.20 -14.63 -17.18
CA ALA A 117 2.82 -13.25 -16.95
C ALA A 117 3.74 -12.62 -15.90
N PHE A 118 3.78 -11.29 -15.92
CA PHE A 118 4.44 -10.49 -14.91
C PHE A 118 3.48 -9.37 -14.46
N LEU A 119 3.68 -8.90 -13.23
CA LEU A 119 3.05 -7.70 -12.71
C LEU A 119 3.93 -6.50 -13.03
N ALA A 120 3.31 -5.41 -13.47
CA ALA A 120 3.88 -4.07 -13.42
C ALA A 120 2.96 -3.16 -12.61
N ASP A 121 3.41 -2.76 -11.42
CA ASP A 121 2.69 -1.85 -10.52
C ASP A 121 3.39 -0.48 -10.50
N MET A 122 2.83 0.48 -11.23
CA MET A 122 3.41 1.81 -11.43
C MET A 122 2.90 2.79 -10.37
N GLY A 123 3.67 2.94 -9.29
CA GLY A 123 3.40 3.91 -8.25
C GLY A 123 4.02 5.29 -8.50
N SER A 124 3.64 6.26 -7.68
CA SER A 124 4.23 7.60 -7.75
C SER A 124 5.66 7.67 -7.23
N GLY A 125 6.01 6.85 -6.23
CA GLY A 125 7.34 6.81 -5.63
C GLY A 125 8.32 5.90 -6.38
N ASN A 126 7.88 4.71 -6.74
CA ASN A 126 8.59 3.64 -7.43
C ASN A 126 7.61 2.77 -8.24
N THR A 127 8.15 2.02 -9.19
CA THR A 127 7.44 0.99 -9.97
C THR A 127 7.94 -0.38 -9.53
N LYS A 128 7.06 -1.37 -9.39
CA LYS A 128 7.43 -2.75 -9.07
C LYS A 128 7.17 -3.64 -10.27
N LEU A 129 8.17 -4.46 -10.61
CA LEU A 129 8.05 -5.51 -11.61
C LEU A 129 8.23 -6.85 -10.90
N ALA A 130 7.26 -7.76 -11.04
CA ALA A 130 7.33 -9.07 -10.40
C ALA A 130 6.88 -10.20 -11.32
N TRP A 131 7.55 -11.35 -11.27
CA TRP A 131 7.26 -12.52 -12.10
C TRP A 131 7.63 -13.82 -11.36
N LEU A 132 7.16 -14.96 -11.87
CA LEU A 132 7.69 -16.25 -11.43
C LEU A 132 8.90 -16.65 -12.28
N GLU A 133 10.00 -16.96 -11.60
CA GLU A 133 11.17 -17.59 -12.18
C GLU A 133 11.38 -18.93 -11.46
N GLN A 134 11.24 -20.04 -12.21
CA GLN A 134 11.42 -21.39 -11.67
C GLN A 134 10.57 -21.65 -10.39
N GLY A 135 9.33 -21.16 -10.38
CA GLY A 135 8.41 -21.29 -9.24
C GLY A 135 8.69 -20.35 -8.06
N THR A 136 9.72 -19.52 -8.13
CA THR A 136 10.05 -18.51 -7.12
C THR A 136 9.63 -17.13 -7.62
N VAL A 137 8.99 -16.34 -6.77
CA VAL A 137 8.68 -14.95 -7.10
C VAL A 137 9.97 -14.14 -7.15
N LYS A 138 10.23 -13.49 -8.28
CA LYS A 138 11.21 -12.43 -8.43
C LYS A 138 10.50 -11.09 -8.43
N SER A 139 11.14 -10.08 -7.86
CA SER A 139 10.63 -8.73 -7.81
C SER A 139 11.79 -7.75 -7.87
N ILE A 140 11.67 -6.74 -8.72
CA ILE A 140 12.58 -5.60 -8.79
C ILE A 140 11.77 -4.31 -8.65
N GLU A 141 12.46 -3.25 -8.23
CA GLU A 141 11.88 -1.91 -8.20
C GLU A 141 12.68 -0.96 -9.09
N THR A 142 11.98 0.01 -9.66
CA THR A 142 12.57 1.10 -10.43
C THR A 142 11.79 2.39 -10.17
N TYR A 143 12.07 3.44 -10.92
CA TYR A 143 11.50 4.77 -10.74
C TYR A 143 9.97 4.78 -10.91
N GLY A 144 9.32 5.59 -10.06
CA GLY A 144 7.89 5.87 -10.15
C GLY A 144 7.63 7.18 -10.88
N SER A 145 6.35 7.54 -11.05
CA SER A 145 5.99 8.70 -11.86
C SER A 145 6.61 10.01 -11.39
N LYS A 146 6.87 10.21 -10.10
CA LYS A 146 7.43 11.47 -9.55
C LYS A 146 8.94 11.65 -9.74
N PHE A 147 9.60 10.86 -10.59
CA PHE A 147 11.02 11.06 -10.90
C PHE A 147 11.29 12.49 -11.45
N TYR A 148 10.34 13.07 -12.19
CA TYR A 148 10.44 14.47 -12.67
C TYR A 148 10.44 15.49 -11.53
N VAL A 149 9.66 15.27 -10.47
CA VAL A 149 9.63 16.14 -9.27
C VAL A 149 10.95 16.04 -8.51
N LYS A 150 11.61 14.89 -8.58
CA LYS A 150 12.92 14.63 -7.97
C LYS A 150 14.08 15.12 -8.83
N ASN A 151 13.81 15.78 -9.96
CA ASN A 151 14.81 16.20 -10.95
C ASN A 151 15.73 15.05 -11.40
N THR A 152 15.19 13.83 -11.49
CA THR A 152 15.91 12.70 -12.06
C THR A 152 15.84 12.78 -13.59
N GLU A 153 16.98 12.68 -14.27
CA GLU A 153 17.03 12.74 -15.72
C GLU A 153 16.28 11.56 -16.37
N PRO A 154 15.44 11.79 -17.40
CA PRO A 154 14.73 10.71 -18.10
C PRO A 154 15.66 9.63 -18.65
N ALA A 155 16.89 10.00 -19.06
CA ALA A 155 17.88 9.07 -19.55
C ALA A 155 18.31 8.06 -18.47
N THR A 156 18.51 8.53 -17.23
CA THR A 156 18.83 7.67 -16.07
C THR A 156 17.70 6.66 -15.83
N VAL A 157 16.46 7.13 -15.84
CA VAL A 157 15.27 6.28 -15.64
C VAL A 157 15.18 5.20 -16.71
N ALA A 158 15.48 5.53 -17.96
CA ALA A 158 15.42 4.57 -19.07
C ALA A 158 16.50 3.48 -19.00
N THR A 159 17.64 3.75 -18.35
CA THR A 159 18.78 2.81 -18.29
C THR A 159 18.83 1.95 -17.03
N GLU A 160 18.11 2.33 -15.97
CA GLU A 160 18.14 1.67 -14.65
C GLU A 160 16.87 0.82 -14.39
N VAL A 161 16.34 0.19 -15.44
CA VAL A 161 15.22 -0.78 -15.37
C VAL A 161 15.74 -2.20 -15.43
#